data_AF-A0A0T6LQZ7-F1
#
_entry.id   AF-A0A0T6LQZ7-F1
#
_cell.length_a   1.000
_cell.length_b   1.000
_cell.length_c   1.000
_cell.angle_alpha   90.00
_cell.angle_beta   90.00
_cell.angle_gamma   90.00
#
_symmetry.space_group_name_H-M   'P 1'
#
loop_
_entity.id
_entity.type
_entity.pdbx_description
1 polymer ?
#
loop_
_entity_poly.entity_id
_entity_poly.type
_entity_poly.pdbx_seq_one_letter_code
_entity_poly.pdbx_strand_id
1 'polypeptide(L)'
;MTLSRGGPTLVEGPVEVVLPDGTTAVSHRFVVALCTCRRSGAYPWCDTSHRRHRPGTPGGSPREPRSARDTPEPDTPEPDTPGNHRHCHAPRELHPSQEHTR
;
A
#
# COMPACT_ATOMS: atom_id res chain seq x y z
N MET A 1 4.21 25.39 0.10
CA MET A 1 3.73 24.13 0.70
C MET A 1 3.06 23.27 -0.37
N THR A 2 3.31 21.96 -0.38
CA THR A 2 2.84 21.04 -1.43
C THR A 2 2.09 19.86 -0.81
N LEU A 3 0.87 19.58 -1.29
CA LEU A 3 0.05 18.46 -0.84
C LEU A 3 0.17 17.26 -1.78
N SER A 4 0.49 16.08 -1.23
CA SER A 4 0.53 14.83 -1.99
C SER A 4 -0.70 13.98 -1.70
N ARG A 5 -1.41 13.49 -2.73
CA ARG A 5 -2.55 12.56 -2.53
C ARG A 5 -2.06 11.28 -1.84
N GLY A 6 -2.64 10.97 -0.67
CA GLY A 6 -2.26 9.81 0.13
C GLY A 6 -0.84 9.87 0.72
N GLY A 7 -0.16 11.01 0.59
CA GLY A 7 1.21 11.23 1.04
C GLY A 7 1.31 12.42 2.00
N PRO A 8 2.52 12.76 2.44
CA PRO A 8 2.74 13.87 3.36
C PRO A 8 2.51 15.22 2.69
N THR A 9 2.36 16.25 3.53
CA THR A 9 2.43 17.66 3.13
C THR A 9 3.89 18.09 3.23
N LEU A 10 4.48 18.58 2.14
CA LEU A 10 5.81 19.16 2.15
C LEU A 10 5.74 20.65 2.46
N VAL A 11 6.50 21.09 3.45
CA VAL A 11 6.59 22.47 3.90
C VAL A 11 8.04 22.90 3.86
N GLU A 12 8.33 24.07 3.29
CA GLU A 12 9.66 24.67 3.38
C GLU A 12 9.88 25.13 4.82
N GLY A 13 11.02 24.74 5.39
CA GLY A 13 11.34 25.00 6.79
C GLY A 13 12.35 26.13 6.99
N PRO A 14 12.75 26.37 8.25
CA PRO A 14 12.40 25.62 9.46
C PRO A 14 10.91 25.76 9.86
N VAL A 15 10.36 24.76 10.56
CA VAL A 15 8.94 24.77 11.00
C VAL A 15 8.79 24.42 12.47
N GLU A 16 7.79 25.05 13.09
CA GLU A 16 7.29 24.76 14.42
C GLU A 16 5.82 24.33 14.30
N VAL A 17 5.47 23.21 14.93
CA VAL A 17 4.13 22.61 14.85
C VAL A 17 3.56 22.49 16.26
N VAL A 18 2.46 23.20 16.50
CA VAL A 18 1.67 23.08 17.73
C VAL A 18 0.67 21.93 17.57
N LEU A 19 0.71 20.99 18.50
CA LEU A 19 -0.17 19.84 18.55
C LEU A 19 -1.44 20.11 19.37
N PRO A 20 -2.51 19.30 19.20
CA PRO A 20 -3.76 19.49 19.94
C PRO A 20 -3.64 19.38 21.46
N ASP A 21 -2.61 18.68 21.96
CA ASP A 21 -2.29 18.57 23.38
C ASP A 21 -1.50 19.78 23.92
N GLY A 22 -1.26 20.79 23.07
CA GLY A 22 -0.49 21.99 23.39
C GLY A 22 1.02 21.81 23.30
N THR A 23 1.51 20.60 23.01
CA THR A 23 2.95 20.37 22.82
C THR A 23 3.43 20.93 21.48
N THR A 24 4.73 21.21 21.39
CA THR A 24 5.35 21.80 20.21
C THR A 24 6.46 20.90 19.67
N ALA A 25 6.44 20.63 18.37
CA ALA A 25 7.48 19.91 17.67
C ALA A 25 8.20 20.84 16.67
N VAL A 26 9.52 20.86 16.72
CA VAL A 26 10.36 21.75 15.89
C VAL A 26 11.20 20.93 14.91
N SER A 27 11.31 21.42 13.67
CA SER A 27 12.23 20.87 12.67
C SER A 27 13.00 22.00 11.99
N HIS A 28 14.33 21.90 12.03
CA HIS A 28 15.24 22.86 11.39
C HIS A 28 15.62 22.48 9.95
N ARG A 29 14.95 21.50 9.35
CA ARG A 29 15.21 21.08 7.96
C ARG A 29 14.63 22.10 6.99
N PHE A 30 15.29 22.32 5.86
CA PHE A 30 14.84 23.24 4.81
C PHE A 30 13.56 22.78 4.11
N VAL A 31 13.27 21.47 4.11
CA VAL A 31 11.98 20.91 3.69
C VAL A 31 11.58 19.84 4.69
N VAL A 32 10.33 19.92 5.14
CA VAL A 32 9.76 19.07 6.19
C VAL A 32 8.52 18.38 5.65
N ALA A 33 8.44 17.08 5.87
CA ALA A 33 7.28 16.27 5.51
C ALA A 33 6.37 16.08 6.73
N LEU A 34 5.19 16.70 6.70
CA LEU A 34 4.16 16.56 7.73
C LEU A 34 3.25 15.36 7.44
N CYS A 35 2.97 14.60 8.49
CA CYS A 35 2.08 13.45 8.43
C CYS A 35 0.62 13.89 8.30
N THR A 36 -0.02 13.51 7.20
CA THR A 36 -1.47 13.69 6.97
C THR A 36 -2.28 12.44 7.30
N CYS A 37 -1.59 11.32 7.52
CA CYS A 37 -2.22 10.01 7.64
C CYS A 37 -2.41 9.51 9.08
N ARG A 38 -1.84 10.23 10.07
CA ARG A 38 -1.85 9.94 11.51
C ARG A 38 -1.34 8.55 11.94
N ARG A 39 -0.60 7.87 11.07
CA ARG A 39 0.00 6.55 11.35
C ARG A 39 1.48 6.61 11.73
N SER A 40 2.08 7.80 11.72
CA SER A 40 3.49 7.91 12.04
C SER A 40 3.72 7.71 13.53
N GLY A 41 4.76 6.93 13.89
CA GLY A 41 5.25 6.81 15.25
C GLY A 41 6.02 8.05 15.72
N ALA A 42 6.38 8.96 14.80
CA ALA A 42 7.06 10.22 15.06
C ALA A 42 6.18 11.43 14.70
N TYR A 43 4.85 11.30 14.87
CA TYR A 43 3.91 12.39 14.63
C TYR A 43 4.38 13.68 15.34
N PRO A 44 4.42 14.85 14.67
CA PRO A 44 3.77 15.19 13.41
C PRO A 44 4.58 14.90 12.13
N TRP A 45 5.78 14.32 12.24
CA TRP A 45 6.66 14.06 11.10
C TRP A 45 6.23 12.84 10.30
N CYS A 46 6.50 12.82 9.00
CA CYS A 46 6.23 11.65 8.16
C CYS A 46 7.41 10.66 8.22
N ASP A 47 7.15 9.45 8.69
CA ASP A 47 8.09 8.31 8.73
C ASP A 47 7.84 7.26 7.64
N THR A 48 7.13 7.64 6.57
CA THR A 48 6.69 6.78 5.45
C THR A 48 5.61 5.74 5.79
N SER A 49 5.04 5.73 7.00
CA SER A 49 3.93 4.84 7.37
C SER A 49 2.69 4.94 6.47
N HIS A 50 2.56 6.03 5.70
CA HIS A 50 1.52 6.16 4.69
C HIS A 50 1.60 5.09 3.59
N ARG A 51 2.80 4.59 3.24
CA ARG A 51 3.00 3.62 2.15
C ARG A 51 2.42 2.25 2.44
N ARG A 52 2.39 1.85 3.71
CA ARG A 52 1.87 0.55 4.17
C ARG A 52 0.36 0.42 3.97
N HIS A 53 -0.33 1.54 3.80
CA HIS A 53 -1.75 1.59 3.54
C HIS A 53 -1.98 2.49 2.33
N ARG A 54 -1.98 1.92 1.12
CA ARG A 54 -2.57 2.61 -0.03
C ARG A 54 -4.04 2.83 0.34
N PRO A 55 -4.53 4.07 0.42
CA PRO A 55 -5.96 4.28 0.46
C PRO A 55 -6.53 3.56 -0.75
N GLY A 56 -7.45 2.61 -0.55
CA GLY A 56 -8.33 2.21 -1.64
C GLY A 56 -8.89 3.49 -2.23
N THR A 57 -8.78 3.65 -3.54
CA THR A 57 -9.18 4.81 -4.33
C THR A 57 -10.26 5.64 -3.65
N PRO A 58 -10.02 6.91 -3.26
CA PRO A 58 -11.11 7.81 -2.88
C PRO A 58 -11.87 8.13 -4.18
N GLY A 59 -12.78 7.23 -4.53
CA GLY A 59 -13.42 7.15 -5.84
C GLY A 59 -14.11 5.81 -6.08
N GLY A 60 -14.52 5.10 -5.03
CA GLY A 60 -15.63 4.17 -5.18
C GLY A 60 -16.87 5.01 -5.46
N SER A 61 -17.16 5.31 -6.72
CA SER A 61 -18.51 5.68 -7.12
C SER A 61 -19.44 4.65 -6.49
N PRO A 62 -20.59 5.04 -5.89
CA PRO A 62 -21.63 4.07 -5.62
C PRO A 62 -21.80 3.27 -6.91
N ARG A 63 -21.58 1.95 -6.86
CA ARG A 63 -21.95 1.10 -7.99
C ARG A 63 -23.44 1.34 -8.14
N GLU A 64 -23.85 2.09 -9.17
CA GLU A 64 -25.25 2.18 -9.51
C GLU A 64 -25.79 0.75 -9.64
N PRO A 65 -26.98 0.46 -9.10
CA PRO A 65 -27.59 -0.83 -9.31
C PRO A 65 -27.74 -1.01 -10.82
N ARG A 66 -26.98 -1.98 -11.36
CA ARG A 66 -27.07 -2.45 -12.75
C ARG A 66 -28.54 -2.54 -13.16
N SER A 67 -28.95 -1.63 -14.04
CA SER A 67 -30.31 -1.61 -14.56
C SER A 67 -30.57 -2.94 -15.27
N ALA A 68 -31.70 -3.57 -14.97
CA ALA A 68 -32.08 -4.90 -15.43
C ALA A 68 -32.43 -4.93 -16.93
N ARG A 69 -31.45 -4.70 -17.80
CA ARG A 69 -31.61 -4.80 -19.26
C ARG A 69 -30.63 -5.72 -19.97
N ASP A 70 -29.66 -6.27 -19.28
CA ASP A 70 -28.81 -7.34 -19.83
C ASP A 70 -29.30 -8.68 -19.29
N THR A 71 -30.26 -9.29 -19.99
CA THR A 71 -30.48 -10.73 -19.90
C THR A 71 -29.47 -11.38 -20.85
N PRO A 72 -28.43 -12.07 -20.36
CA PRO A 72 -27.58 -12.85 -21.25
C PRO A 72 -28.38 -14.04 -21.79
N GLU A 73 -28.33 -14.24 -23.11
CA GLU A 73 -28.84 -15.46 -23.77
C GLU A 73 -28.14 -16.71 -23.19
N PRO A 74 -28.84 -17.86 -23.11
CA PRO A 74 -28.23 -19.08 -22.63
C PRO A 74 -27.39 -19.81 -23.69
N ASP A 75 -26.26 -20.31 -23.19
CA ASP A 75 -25.48 -21.50 -23.57
C ASP A 75 -24.80 -21.60 -24.95
N THR A 76 -23.47 -21.57 -24.91
CA THR A 76 -22.67 -22.54 -25.68
C THR A 76 -21.46 -22.94 -24.82
N PRO A 77 -21.25 -24.24 -24.51
CA PRO A 77 -20.05 -24.67 -23.80
C PRO A 77 -18.82 -24.52 -24.71
N GLU A 78 -17.88 -23.66 -24.31
CA GLU A 78 -16.56 -23.59 -24.93
C GLU A 78 -15.75 -24.87 -24.65
N PRO A 79 -14.96 -25.37 -25.62
CA PRO A 79 -14.15 -26.57 -25.43
C PRO A 79 -13.02 -26.35 -24.42
N ASP A 80 -12.77 -27.38 -23.60
CA ASP A 80 -11.74 -27.45 -22.56
C ASP A 80 -10.37 -26.98 -23.08
N THR A 81 -9.97 -25.77 -22.69
CA THR A 81 -8.59 -25.32 -22.84
C THR A 81 -7.79 -25.83 -21.64
N PRO A 82 -6.80 -26.74 -21.82
CA PRO A 82 -5.96 -27.17 -20.70
C PRO A 82 -5.16 -25.97 -20.17
N GLY A 83 -5.43 -25.61 -18.92
CA GLY A 83 -4.80 -24.50 -18.24
C GLY A 83 -3.28 -24.68 -18.11
N ASN A 84 -2.54 -23.61 -18.38
CA ASN A 84 -1.12 -23.51 -18.05
C ASN A 84 -0.94 -23.55 -16.51
N HIS A 85 -0.77 -24.75 -15.97
CA HIS A 85 -0.37 -24.96 -14.58
C HIS A 85 1.13 -24.65 -14.46
N ARG A 86 1.45 -23.39 -14.15
CA ARG A 86 2.80 -23.02 -13.75
C ARG A 86 3.16 -23.76 -12.47
N HIS A 87 3.95 -24.82 -12.60
CA HIS A 87 4.52 -25.58 -11.49
C HIS A 87 5.28 -24.64 -10.56
N CYS A 88 4.87 -24.58 -9.30
CA CYS A 88 5.67 -24.01 -8.24
C CYS A 88 6.89 -24.93 -8.04
N HIS A 89 8.09 -24.50 -8.43
CA HIS A 89 9.31 -25.19 -8.03
C HIS A 89 9.48 -25.05 -6.52
N ALA A 90 9.37 -26.15 -5.78
CA ALA A 90 9.79 -26.23 -4.39
C ALA A 90 11.31 -25.93 -4.29
N PRO A 91 11.78 -25.30 -3.20
CA PRO A 91 13.21 -25.18 -2.96
C PRO A 91 13.81 -26.59 -2.79
N ARG A 92 14.92 -26.84 -3.50
CA ARG A 92 15.68 -28.08 -3.37
C ARG A 92 16.16 -28.24 -1.93
N GLU A 93 15.75 -29.33 -1.29
CA GLU A 93 16.29 -29.75 0.00
C GLU A 93 17.79 -30.03 -0.17
N LEU A 94 18.60 -29.37 0.65
CA LEU A 94 20.03 -29.62 0.77
C LEU A 94 20.20 -30.99 1.42
N HIS A 95 20.64 -31.98 0.64
CA HIS A 95 21.07 -33.27 1.16
C HIS A 95 22.22 -33.07 2.18
N PRO A 96 22.19 -33.73 3.35
CA PRO A 96 23.34 -33.71 4.25
C PRO A 96 24.51 -34.49 3.63
N SER A 97 25.66 -33.83 3.59
CA SER A 97 26.95 -34.37 3.19
C SER A 97 27.29 -35.59 4.04
N GLN A 98 27.52 -36.73 3.40
CA GLN A 98 28.03 -37.93 4.08
C GLN A 98 29.47 -37.68 4.55
N GLU A 99 29.62 -37.62 5.87
CA GLU A 99 30.88 -37.74 6.58
C GLU A 99 31.52 -39.12 6.31
N HIS A 100 32.61 -39.12 5.53
CA HIS A 100 33.50 -40.27 5.40
C HIS A 100 34.48 -40.26 6.58
N THR A 101 34.16 -41.00 7.62
CA THR A 101 35.10 -41.33 8.70
C THR A 101 36.11 -42.36 8.16
N ARG A 102 37.40 -42.06 8.37
CA ARG A 102 38.52 -42.98 8.16
C ARG A 102 38.93 -43.60 9.49
#